data_AF-Q6CW57-F1
#
_entry.id   AF-Q6CW57-F1
#
_cell.length_a   1.000
_cell.length_b   1.000
_cell.length_c   1.000
_cell.angle_alpha   90.00
_cell.angle_beta   90.00
_cell.angle_gamma   90.00
#
_symmetry.space_group_name_H-M   'P 1'
#
loop_
_entity.id
_entity.type
_entity.pdbx_description
1 polymer ?
#
loop_
_entity_poly.entity_id
_entity_poly.type
_entity_poly.pdbx_seq_one_letter_code
_entity_poly.pdbx_strand_id
1 'polypeptide(L)'
;MNLHRSRVTVGHCEPAVTRAVLKYSNFWDSGSWVSHSTLRGGKMIRFCRSIKTLHTPTHFTDATVRSNLMSKVKLLDEILSRISYDRSVLYTPKYKRIPQLVTAKDTVRMGTLVRNFIDNITMDQAYDVSKQLDPKEKLGKVGLELFLECNKNHITPLSTHLAVMMLDTYNRYSNEVGFLEMMLEELRDAQSYLMENRFMIEKNEDIDMLIDKLAFTQQDATTMKNVMDQLNYELPSDDIVRVVRGNTMEDTIDLSKGWKYRAGVLDTNEPYLRSLQIDKKKLVTVSESSLVLIFDGTLRDADKIQPSLHYATKQKQSLLLIVNGDVTGDALAAITINNNKNNRNGNPSKTIILKYFDKDHDNISLQENYDLVKFCQLPQGLGSIYSPKFSEYVPSSASANLFFGSMEAIKATTGECFLYNPSAALDDEIKNRSLQTTLTLNVGGQSEFEIDQRRASLDNILNNTMCHGLAEGFVPSHGIALAKAASYLSQQPLKDDSLMAKTVRAELIETLTLPMDQALQNKFGSNRFSRAKLVSDTMNVRSFQNAYLPGYKKEVNALTTGNIEPWNKLNHTLDNVAGFAKLITSCNTYVTRIFDKPKRE
;
A
#
# COMPACT_ATOMS: atom_id res chain seq x y z
N MET A 1 -9.81 61.65 11.89
CA MET A 1 -9.16 61.56 13.21
C MET A 1 -8.22 60.36 13.19
N ASN A 2 -6.99 60.56 13.63
CA ASN A 2 -5.77 59.85 13.25
C ASN A 2 -5.74 58.33 13.51
N LEU A 3 -5.24 57.57 12.52
CA LEU A 3 -4.57 56.29 12.75
C LEU A 3 -3.31 56.25 11.89
N HIS A 4 -2.16 56.31 12.58
CA HIS A 4 -0.83 56.33 12.01
C HIS A 4 -0.55 55.07 11.16
N ARG A 5 -0.16 55.31 9.91
CA ARG A 5 0.58 54.35 9.09
C ARG A 5 2.05 54.39 9.51
N SER A 6 2.54 53.34 10.15
CA SER A 6 3.97 53.05 10.22
C SER A 6 4.35 52.12 9.05
N ARG A 7 4.97 52.71 8.03
CA ARG A 7 5.74 52.00 7.00
C ARG A 7 7.02 51.47 7.64
N VAL A 8 7.32 50.19 7.42
CA VAL A 8 8.69 49.67 7.45
C VAL A 8 8.97 49.05 6.08
N THR A 9 9.97 49.60 5.41
CA THR A 9 10.65 49.18 4.17
C THR A 9 12.13 49.15 4.59
N VAL A 10 13.04 48.22 4.26
CA VAL A 10 13.24 47.28 3.14
C VAL A 10 14.15 46.15 3.67
N GLY A 11 14.11 44.97 3.05
CA GLY A 11 15.23 44.02 3.05
C GLY A 11 15.01 42.89 2.04
N HIS A 12 15.55 43.03 0.83
CA HIS A 12 15.64 41.94 -0.14
C HIS A 12 16.63 40.87 0.37
N CYS A 13 16.15 39.63 0.54
CA CYS A 13 16.95 38.41 0.48
C CYS A 13 16.09 37.29 -0.13
N GLU A 14 16.64 36.64 -1.16
CA GLU A 14 16.13 35.44 -1.85
C GLU A 14 16.06 34.19 -0.92
N PRO A 15 15.40 33.09 -1.37
CA PRO A 15 14.49 32.32 -0.52
C PRO A 15 15.19 31.21 0.28
N ALA A 16 15.16 31.33 1.61
CA ALA A 16 15.53 30.25 2.52
C ALA A 16 14.28 29.47 2.96
N VAL A 17 14.21 28.22 2.50
CA VAL A 17 13.30 27.17 2.98
C VAL A 17 13.32 27.14 4.51
N THR A 18 12.27 27.68 5.14
CA THR A 18 12.18 27.66 6.60
C THR A 18 11.35 26.45 7.03
N ARG A 19 12.06 25.37 7.39
CA ARG A 19 11.57 24.32 8.29
C ARG A 19 11.12 24.98 9.59
N ALA A 20 9.83 24.96 9.88
CA ALA A 20 9.33 25.28 11.21
C ALA A 20 9.70 24.12 12.16
N VAL A 21 10.88 24.25 12.78
CA VAL A 21 11.21 23.53 14.01
C VAL A 21 10.41 24.21 15.12
N LEU A 22 9.50 23.46 15.75
CA LEU A 22 8.85 23.85 17.00
C LEU A 22 9.93 23.99 18.08
N LYS A 23 10.45 25.20 18.28
CA LYS A 23 11.20 25.56 19.48
C LYS A 23 10.19 25.76 20.61
N TYR A 24 10.06 24.75 21.46
CA TYR A 24 9.68 25.00 22.85
C TYR A 24 10.79 25.85 23.46
N SER A 25 10.48 27.11 23.76
CA SER A 25 11.34 27.97 24.57
C SER A 25 10.59 28.36 25.83
N ASN A 26 11.27 28.14 26.95
CA ASN A 26 10.84 28.35 28.32
C ASN A 26 10.23 29.73 28.53
N PHE A 27 8.99 29.76 29.01
CA PHE A 27 8.41 30.92 29.69
C PHE A 27 7.92 30.47 31.06
N TRP A 28 8.87 30.19 31.94
CA TRP A 28 8.70 30.31 33.37
C TRP A 28 9.52 31.53 33.78
N ASP A 29 8.86 32.65 34.02
CA ASP A 29 9.09 33.44 35.24
C ASP A 29 8.34 34.78 35.25
N SER A 30 7.81 35.07 36.45
CA SER A 30 7.39 36.37 36.97
C SER A 30 6.20 37.08 36.30
N GLY A 31 5.00 36.77 36.80
CA GLY A 31 3.80 37.58 36.63
C GLY A 31 2.81 37.27 37.74
N SER A 32 2.71 38.17 38.72
CA SER A 32 1.86 38.12 39.92
C SER A 32 0.51 37.44 39.72
N TRP A 33 0.29 36.34 40.45
CA TRP A 33 -1.01 35.70 40.60
C TRP A 33 -1.86 36.51 41.57
N VAL A 34 -2.84 37.25 41.06
CA VAL A 34 -3.92 37.81 41.87
C VAL A 34 -5.19 37.03 41.54
N SER A 35 -5.51 36.05 42.37
CA SER A 35 -6.81 35.40 42.39
C SER A 35 -7.83 36.31 43.07
N HIS A 36 -8.76 36.88 42.31
CA HIS A 36 -10.02 37.37 42.88
C HIS A 36 -11.11 36.35 42.57
N SER A 37 -11.40 35.50 43.56
CA SER A 37 -12.59 34.68 43.59
C SER A 37 -13.69 35.43 44.36
N THR A 38 -14.66 35.96 43.64
CA THR A 38 -15.96 36.32 44.22
C THR A 38 -17.03 35.43 43.61
N LEU A 39 -17.50 34.48 44.42
CA LEU A 39 -18.69 33.67 44.18
C LEU A 39 -19.94 34.50 44.51
N ARG A 40 -20.83 34.68 43.54
CA ARG A 40 -22.29 34.71 43.76
C ARG A 40 -23.02 34.23 42.50
N GLY A 41 -23.62 33.05 42.60
CA GLY A 41 -24.77 32.61 41.80
C GLY A 41 -24.57 32.36 40.30
N GLY A 42 -24.59 31.07 39.90
CA GLY A 42 -24.98 30.66 38.54
C GLY A 42 -23.84 30.21 37.61
N LYS A 43 -23.92 28.92 37.21
CA LYS A 43 -23.15 28.21 36.16
C LYS A 43 -21.62 28.36 36.18
N MET A 44 -20.95 27.24 36.43
CA MET A 44 -19.51 27.06 36.26
C MET A 44 -19.16 27.17 34.76
N ILE A 45 -18.78 28.36 34.29
CA ILE A 45 -18.26 28.57 32.93
C ILE A 45 -16.78 28.19 32.95
N ARG A 46 -16.43 27.00 32.44
CA ARG A 46 -15.04 26.65 32.13
C ARG A 46 -14.56 27.56 30.99
N PHE A 47 -13.72 28.55 31.31
CA PHE A 47 -12.98 29.31 30.30
C PHE A 47 -11.90 28.41 29.68
N CYS A 48 -12.22 27.79 28.54
CA CYS A 48 -11.22 27.15 27.69
C CYS A 48 -10.54 28.26 26.86
N ARG A 49 -9.29 28.62 27.20
CA ARG A 49 -8.50 29.53 26.35
C ARG A 49 -8.15 28.79 25.06
N SER A 50 -8.89 29.06 23.99
CA SER A 50 -8.54 28.61 22.64
C SER A 50 -7.69 29.67 21.95
N ILE A 51 -6.55 29.27 21.40
CA ILE A 51 -5.78 30.10 20.47
C ILE A 51 -6.52 30.01 19.14
N LYS A 52 -7.44 30.93 18.86
CA LYS A 52 -7.99 31.11 17.52
C LYS A 52 -7.01 31.97 16.71
N THR A 53 -6.23 31.33 15.85
CA THR A 53 -5.79 32.03 14.63
C THR A 53 -7.04 32.41 13.85
N LEU A 54 -7.16 33.67 13.41
CA LEU A 54 -8.37 34.25 12.80
C LEU A 54 -8.89 33.47 11.57
N HIS A 55 -8.12 32.53 11.03
CA HIS A 55 -8.31 31.88 9.73
C HIS A 55 -8.27 30.34 9.78
N THR A 56 -8.39 29.70 10.94
CA THR A 56 -8.33 28.23 11.05
C THR A 56 -9.69 27.65 11.49
N PRO A 57 -10.48 27.08 10.57
CA PRO A 57 -11.72 26.39 10.91
C PRO A 57 -11.48 25.26 11.91
N THR A 58 -12.28 25.26 12.97
CA THR A 58 -12.31 24.21 13.99
C THR A 58 -13.71 23.60 13.98
N HIS A 59 -13.77 22.28 13.85
CA HIS A 59 -15.01 21.51 13.79
C HIS A 59 -15.06 20.58 14.99
N PHE A 60 -16.06 20.77 15.85
CA PHE A 60 -16.31 19.88 16.98
C PHE A 60 -17.17 18.70 16.51
N THR A 61 -16.83 17.50 16.95
CA THR A 61 -17.44 16.28 16.43
C THR A 61 -18.91 16.16 16.82
N ASP A 62 -19.77 16.10 15.81
CA ASP A 62 -21.16 15.69 15.87
C ASP A 62 -21.49 14.77 14.68
N ALA A 63 -22.74 14.33 14.56
CA ALA A 63 -23.17 13.49 13.44
C ALA A 63 -23.01 14.17 12.07
N THR A 64 -23.16 15.50 12.01
CA THR A 64 -23.03 16.27 10.77
C THR A 64 -21.57 16.35 10.32
N VAL A 65 -20.63 16.59 11.23
CA VAL A 65 -19.18 16.61 10.97
C VAL A 65 -18.71 15.24 10.52
N ARG A 66 -19.16 14.15 11.18
CA ARG A 66 -18.86 12.77 10.73
C ARG A 66 -19.43 12.46 9.35
N SER A 67 -20.66 12.90 9.07
CA SER A 67 -21.26 12.76 7.74
C SER A 67 -20.48 13.53 6.67
N ASN A 68 -20.01 14.75 7.00
CA ASN A 68 -19.17 15.56 6.12
C ASN A 68 -17.82 14.90 5.85
N LEU A 69 -17.15 14.34 6.86
CA LEU A 69 -15.92 13.55 6.71
C LEU A 69 -16.13 12.36 5.76
N MET A 70 -17.28 11.69 5.86
CA MET A 70 -17.59 10.54 5.03
C MET A 70 -18.07 10.88 3.62
N SER A 71 -18.33 12.15 3.30
CA SER A 71 -18.95 12.54 2.03
C SER A 71 -18.17 12.09 0.79
N LYS A 72 -16.83 12.23 0.78
CA LYS A 72 -15.99 11.78 -0.34
C LYS A 72 -15.71 10.29 -0.32
N VAL A 73 -15.71 9.66 0.86
CA VAL A 73 -15.62 8.19 0.98
C VAL A 73 -16.90 7.54 0.42
N LYS A 74 -18.08 8.12 0.69
CA LYS A 74 -19.36 7.71 0.09
C LYS A 74 -19.38 7.85 -1.42
N LEU A 75 -18.85 8.97 -1.93
CA LEU A 75 -18.71 9.17 -3.38
C LEU A 75 -17.78 8.13 -4.00
N LEU A 76 -16.66 7.83 -3.33
CA LEU A 76 -15.74 6.78 -3.77
C LEU A 76 -16.43 5.41 -3.75
N ASP A 77 -17.21 5.08 -2.71
CA ASP A 77 -17.97 3.83 -2.61
C ASP A 77 -18.99 3.67 -3.73
N GLU A 78 -19.76 4.72 -4.04
CA GLU A 78 -20.73 4.71 -5.12
C GLU A 78 -20.07 4.42 -6.47
N ILE A 79 -18.90 5.01 -6.71
CA ILE A 79 -18.13 4.80 -7.93
C ILE A 79 -17.56 3.38 -7.96
N LEU A 80 -16.83 2.97 -6.92
CA LEU A 80 -16.19 1.65 -6.86
C LEU A 80 -17.21 0.53 -6.97
N SER A 81 -18.31 0.61 -6.24
CA SER A 81 -19.36 -0.41 -6.28
C SER A 81 -20.00 -0.50 -7.66
N ARG A 82 -20.21 0.62 -8.38
CA ARG A 82 -20.78 0.61 -9.74
C ARG A 82 -19.83 0.11 -10.81
N ILE A 83 -18.51 0.19 -10.60
CA ILE A 83 -17.50 -0.26 -11.55
C ILE A 83 -16.91 -1.63 -11.19
N SER A 84 -17.44 -2.31 -10.18
CA SER A 84 -16.97 -3.63 -9.73
C SER A 84 -17.48 -4.80 -10.58
N TYR A 85 -16.82 -5.95 -10.44
CA TYR A 85 -17.16 -7.24 -11.05
C TYR A 85 -17.06 -7.28 -12.57
N ASP A 86 -18.19 -7.30 -13.30
CA ASP A 86 -18.23 -7.45 -14.76
C ASP A 86 -18.71 -6.17 -15.47
N ARG A 87 -18.56 -5.01 -14.82
CA ARG A 87 -18.97 -3.71 -15.36
C ARG A 87 -17.83 -2.99 -16.06
N SER A 88 -18.18 -2.00 -16.86
CA SER A 88 -17.24 -1.12 -17.54
C SER A 88 -17.60 0.34 -17.31
N VAL A 89 -16.58 1.19 -17.26
CA VAL A 89 -16.70 2.63 -17.08
C VAL A 89 -16.11 3.35 -18.27
N LEU A 90 -16.82 4.37 -18.75
CA LEU A 90 -16.31 5.27 -19.77
C LEU A 90 -15.54 6.41 -19.07
N TYR A 91 -14.24 6.49 -19.30
CA TYR A 91 -13.35 7.43 -18.62
C TYR A 91 -12.50 8.22 -19.62
N THR A 92 -12.46 9.54 -19.47
CA THR A 92 -11.60 10.42 -20.26
C THR A 92 -10.45 10.94 -19.40
N PRO A 93 -9.21 10.45 -19.57
CA PRO A 93 -8.05 10.99 -18.89
C PRO A 93 -7.81 12.46 -19.25
N LYS A 94 -7.25 13.23 -18.31
CA LYS A 94 -6.92 14.66 -18.47
C LYS A 94 -6.17 15.01 -19.77
N TYR A 95 -5.30 14.11 -20.23
CA TYR A 95 -4.44 14.33 -21.41
C TYR A 95 -4.93 13.61 -22.67
N LYS A 96 -6.11 12.98 -22.65
CA LYS A 96 -6.68 12.30 -23.82
C LYS A 96 -7.99 12.98 -24.24
N ARG A 97 -8.17 13.15 -25.55
CA ARG A 97 -9.38 13.74 -26.13
C ARG A 97 -10.52 12.73 -26.32
N ILE A 98 -10.19 11.44 -26.36
CA ILE A 98 -11.16 10.37 -26.63
C ILE A 98 -11.42 9.60 -25.32
N PRO A 99 -12.69 9.44 -24.91
CA PRO A 99 -13.04 8.59 -23.78
C PRO A 99 -12.63 7.14 -24.03
N GLN A 100 -12.15 6.47 -22.98
CA GLN A 100 -11.73 5.08 -23.02
C GLN A 100 -12.71 4.23 -22.21
N LEU A 101 -13.10 3.08 -22.75
CA LEU A 101 -13.84 2.09 -21.99
C LEU A 101 -12.85 1.29 -21.14
N VAL A 102 -13.03 1.31 -19.82
CA VAL A 102 -12.24 0.55 -18.87
C VAL A 102 -13.14 -0.48 -18.21
N THR A 103 -12.80 -1.75 -18.30
CA THR A 103 -13.53 -2.83 -17.64
C THR A 103 -12.97 -3.07 -16.23
N ALA A 104 -13.84 -3.46 -15.29
CA ALA A 104 -13.47 -3.92 -13.96
C ALA A 104 -12.39 -5.00 -13.93
N LYS A 105 -12.31 -5.78 -15.01
CA LYS A 105 -11.29 -6.83 -15.25
C LYS A 105 -9.88 -6.26 -15.47
N ASP A 106 -9.76 -5.04 -15.98
CA ASP A 106 -8.48 -4.37 -16.19
C ASP A 106 -8.06 -3.65 -14.88
N THR A 107 -7.49 -4.42 -13.95
CA THR A 107 -7.12 -3.95 -12.61
C THR A 107 -6.14 -2.77 -12.65
N VAL A 108 -5.30 -2.67 -13.68
CA VAL A 108 -4.31 -1.58 -13.83
C VAL A 108 -4.98 -0.28 -14.19
N ARG A 109 -5.78 -0.27 -15.27
CA ARG A 109 -6.46 0.95 -15.70
C ARG A 109 -7.51 1.36 -14.69
N MET A 110 -8.19 0.41 -14.06
CA MET A 110 -9.09 0.67 -12.96
C MET A 110 -8.37 1.30 -11.78
N GLY A 111 -7.23 0.74 -11.35
CA GLY A 111 -6.42 1.34 -10.29
C GLY A 111 -5.93 2.74 -10.63
N THR A 112 -5.53 2.98 -11.88
CA THR A 112 -5.11 4.29 -12.38
C THR A 112 -6.26 5.29 -12.41
N LEU A 113 -7.46 4.86 -12.82
CA LEU A 113 -8.67 5.67 -12.80
C LEU A 113 -9.02 6.08 -11.36
N VAL A 114 -9.05 5.12 -10.43
CA VAL A 114 -9.34 5.37 -9.01
C VAL A 114 -8.31 6.33 -8.41
N ARG A 115 -7.03 6.15 -8.72
CA ARG A 115 -5.96 7.05 -8.26
C ARG A 115 -6.14 8.47 -8.81
N ASN A 116 -6.33 8.61 -10.13
CA ASN A 116 -6.58 9.92 -10.74
C ASN A 116 -7.82 10.60 -10.15
N PHE A 117 -8.87 9.83 -9.86
CA PHE A 117 -10.08 10.34 -9.22
C PHE A 117 -9.80 10.88 -7.81
N ILE A 118 -9.08 10.12 -6.99
CA ILE A 118 -8.65 10.54 -5.64
C ILE A 118 -7.76 11.79 -5.71
N ASP A 119 -6.79 11.80 -6.61
CA ASP A 119 -5.88 12.93 -6.80
C ASP A 119 -6.64 14.18 -7.23
N ASN A 120 -7.61 14.04 -8.14
CA ASN A 120 -8.47 15.15 -8.56
C ASN A 120 -9.29 15.71 -7.38
N ILE A 121 -9.93 14.86 -6.56
CA ILE A 121 -10.64 15.33 -5.35
C ILE A 121 -9.69 16.11 -4.42
N THR A 122 -8.46 15.62 -4.29
CA THR A 122 -7.45 16.20 -3.39
C THR A 122 -6.93 17.55 -3.91
N MET A 123 -6.71 17.67 -5.22
CA MET A 123 -6.15 18.86 -5.88
C MET A 123 -7.18 19.96 -6.12
N ASP A 124 -8.42 19.62 -6.43
CA ASP A 124 -9.49 20.57 -6.78
C ASP A 124 -9.73 21.59 -5.66
N GLN A 125 -9.55 21.17 -4.40
CA GLN A 125 -9.65 22.08 -3.26
C GLN A 125 -8.42 22.96 -3.03
N ALA A 126 -7.23 22.59 -3.52
CA ALA A 126 -6.01 23.33 -3.22
C ALA A 126 -6.03 24.76 -3.79
N TYR A 127 -6.71 24.96 -4.92
CA TYR A 127 -6.74 26.23 -5.64
C TYR A 127 -8.06 27.00 -5.52
N ASP A 128 -9.11 26.38 -4.96
CA ASP A 128 -10.44 26.96 -4.82
C ASP A 128 -10.78 27.27 -3.36
N VAL A 129 -10.69 28.56 -2.99
CA VAL A 129 -10.97 29.04 -1.63
C VAL A 129 -12.42 28.76 -1.22
N SER A 130 -13.38 28.77 -2.16
CA SER A 130 -14.78 28.50 -1.84
C SER A 130 -14.98 27.06 -1.35
N LYS A 131 -14.35 26.09 -2.03
CA LYS A 131 -14.33 24.69 -1.61
C LYS A 131 -13.55 24.44 -0.34
N GLN A 132 -12.53 25.25 -0.05
CA GLN A 132 -11.79 25.18 1.21
C GLN A 132 -12.61 25.68 2.41
N LEU A 133 -13.53 26.60 2.19
CA LEU A 133 -14.43 27.15 3.21
C LEU A 133 -15.68 26.29 3.42
N ASP A 134 -16.12 25.52 2.42
CA ASP A 134 -17.22 24.57 2.56
C ASP A 134 -16.81 23.40 3.48
N PRO A 135 -17.45 23.22 4.65
CA PRO A 135 -17.15 22.14 5.57
C PRO A 135 -17.33 20.75 4.95
N LYS A 136 -18.33 20.55 4.08
CA LYS A 136 -18.59 19.25 3.47
C LYS A 136 -17.46 18.85 2.54
N GLU A 137 -17.03 19.78 1.69
CA GLU A 137 -15.88 19.60 0.82
C GLU A 137 -14.60 19.40 1.65
N LYS A 138 -14.27 20.35 2.52
CA LYS A 138 -13.00 20.33 3.26
C LYS A 138 -12.85 19.11 4.16
N LEU A 139 -13.87 18.80 4.96
CA LEU A 139 -13.87 17.61 5.81
C LEU A 139 -13.95 16.35 4.97
N GLY A 140 -14.71 16.33 3.88
CA GLY A 140 -14.77 15.19 2.97
C GLY A 140 -13.41 14.80 2.43
N LYS A 141 -12.57 15.79 2.05
CA LYS A 141 -11.18 15.55 1.66
C LYS A 141 -10.37 14.95 2.81
N VAL A 142 -10.46 15.53 4.01
CA VAL A 142 -9.73 15.02 5.19
C VAL A 142 -10.15 13.58 5.50
N GLY A 143 -11.44 13.28 5.50
CA GLY A 143 -11.95 11.93 5.74
C GLY A 143 -11.51 10.93 4.67
N LEU A 144 -11.45 11.35 3.41
CA LEU A 144 -10.88 10.53 2.33
C LEU A 144 -9.39 10.26 2.56
N GLU A 145 -8.58 11.27 2.88
CA GLU A 145 -7.15 11.08 3.17
C GLU A 145 -6.95 10.12 4.35
N LEU A 146 -7.70 10.29 5.45
CA LEU A 146 -7.66 9.37 6.60
C LEU A 146 -8.04 7.94 6.21
N PHE A 147 -9.08 7.77 5.39
CA PHE A 147 -9.49 6.45 4.89
C PHE A 147 -8.39 5.78 4.07
N LEU A 148 -7.74 6.54 3.19
CA LEU A 148 -6.67 6.04 2.32
C LEU A 148 -5.43 5.61 3.11
N GLU A 149 -5.06 6.40 4.12
CA GLU A 149 -3.96 6.08 5.03
C GLU A 149 -4.26 4.82 5.86
N CYS A 150 -5.46 4.71 6.44
CA CYS A 150 -5.86 3.52 7.21
C CYS A 150 -5.86 2.26 6.36
N ASN A 151 -6.32 2.34 5.11
CA ASN A 151 -6.34 1.21 4.19
C ASN A 151 -5.00 0.96 3.49
N LYS A 152 -3.95 1.74 3.78
CA LYS A 152 -2.63 1.65 3.13
C LYS A 152 -2.72 1.58 1.60
N ASN A 153 -3.73 2.24 1.01
CA ASN A 153 -4.09 2.18 -0.42
C ASN A 153 -4.53 0.80 -0.96
N HIS A 154 -4.86 -0.16 -0.10
CA HIS A 154 -5.68 -1.31 -0.46
C HIS A 154 -7.15 -0.87 -0.55
N ILE A 155 -7.46 -0.16 -1.63
CA ILE A 155 -8.78 0.44 -1.84
C ILE A 155 -9.60 -0.58 -2.63
N THR A 156 -10.48 -1.27 -1.93
CA THR A 156 -11.42 -2.22 -2.53
C THR A 156 -12.85 -1.72 -2.39
N PRO A 157 -13.77 -2.13 -3.28
CA PRO A 157 -15.19 -1.86 -3.11
C PRO A 157 -15.71 -2.34 -1.75
N LEU A 158 -15.18 -3.46 -1.25
CA LEU A 158 -15.52 -3.98 0.08
C LEU A 158 -15.09 -3.01 1.21
N SER A 159 -13.86 -2.51 1.14
CA SER A 159 -13.31 -1.59 2.16
C SER A 159 -14.11 -0.29 2.27
N THR A 160 -14.51 0.31 1.15
CA THR A 160 -15.31 1.54 1.15
C THR A 160 -16.72 1.27 1.63
N HIS A 161 -17.33 0.18 1.16
CA HIS A 161 -18.72 -0.13 1.47
C HIS A 161 -18.91 -0.42 2.96
N LEU A 162 -18.06 -1.28 3.53
CA LEU A 162 -18.11 -1.57 4.96
C LEU A 162 -17.81 -0.33 5.81
N ALA A 163 -16.82 0.50 5.43
CA ALA A 163 -16.52 1.73 6.16
C ALA A 163 -17.71 2.72 6.17
N VAL A 164 -18.39 2.87 5.03
CA VAL A 164 -19.59 3.72 4.92
C VAL A 164 -20.72 3.16 5.78
N MET A 165 -21.01 1.86 5.67
CA MET A 165 -22.10 1.23 6.40
C MET A 165 -21.87 1.27 7.92
N MET A 166 -20.68 0.87 8.39
CA MET A 166 -20.37 0.87 9.83
C MET A 166 -20.46 2.28 10.43
N LEU A 167 -19.97 3.31 9.73
CA LEU A 167 -20.06 4.69 10.23
C LEU A 167 -21.46 5.27 10.13
N ASP A 168 -22.26 4.90 9.12
CA ASP A 168 -23.67 5.30 9.05
C ASP A 168 -24.48 4.64 10.16
N THR A 169 -24.23 3.37 10.46
CA THR A 169 -24.82 2.68 11.61
C THR A 169 -24.40 3.33 12.93
N TYR A 170 -23.11 3.58 13.13
CA TYR A 170 -22.64 4.29 14.32
C TYR A 170 -23.31 5.67 14.48
N ASN A 171 -23.48 6.42 13.39
CA ASN A 171 -24.15 7.73 13.44
C ASN A 171 -25.60 7.63 13.89
N ARG A 172 -26.33 6.56 13.52
CA ARG A 172 -27.71 6.32 14.00
C ARG A 172 -27.76 6.11 15.51
N TYR A 173 -26.75 5.46 16.09
CA TYR A 173 -26.68 5.09 17.50
C TYR A 173 -25.63 5.89 18.30
N SER A 174 -25.24 7.08 17.83
CA SER A 174 -24.08 7.80 18.41
C SER A 174 -24.24 8.28 19.86
N ASN A 175 -25.45 8.18 20.42
CA ASN A 175 -25.73 8.47 21.83
C ASN A 175 -25.49 7.24 22.75
N GLU A 176 -25.39 6.04 22.17
CA GLU A 176 -25.21 4.79 22.90
C GLU A 176 -23.71 4.54 23.15
N VAL A 177 -23.29 4.73 24.40
CA VAL A 177 -21.88 4.53 24.81
C VAL A 177 -21.51 3.06 24.70
N GLY A 178 -20.42 2.74 24.02
CA GLY A 178 -19.96 1.35 23.83
C GLY A 178 -20.50 0.66 22.58
N PHE A 179 -21.32 1.34 21.75
CA PHE A 179 -21.96 0.71 20.58
C PHE A 179 -20.92 0.22 19.57
N LEU A 180 -19.94 1.07 19.27
CA LEU A 180 -18.88 0.73 18.33
C LEU A 180 -17.99 -0.36 18.91
N GLU A 181 -17.64 -0.28 20.18
CA GLU A 181 -16.79 -1.25 20.86
C GLU A 181 -17.41 -2.66 20.77
N MET A 182 -18.70 -2.80 21.10
CA MET A 182 -19.41 -4.08 20.96
C MET A 182 -19.50 -4.55 19.51
N MET A 183 -19.77 -3.65 18.56
CA MET A 183 -19.81 -4.01 17.14
C MET A 183 -18.45 -4.53 16.65
N LEU A 184 -17.36 -3.93 17.11
CA LEU A 184 -16.00 -4.33 16.73
C LEU A 184 -15.57 -5.62 17.44
N GLU A 185 -16.10 -5.93 18.61
CA GLU A 185 -15.91 -7.23 19.27
C GLU A 185 -16.63 -8.35 18.51
N GLU A 186 -17.89 -8.15 18.13
CA GLU A 186 -18.64 -9.11 17.31
C GLU A 186 -18.02 -9.28 15.91
N LEU A 187 -17.45 -8.20 15.33
CA LEU A 187 -16.71 -8.30 14.07
C LEU A 187 -15.44 -9.16 14.22
N ARG A 188 -14.76 -9.11 15.36
CA ARG A 188 -13.62 -10.00 15.63
C ARG A 188 -14.06 -11.46 15.77
N ASP A 189 -15.20 -11.72 16.41
CA ASP A 189 -15.76 -13.08 16.48
C ASP A 189 -16.06 -13.61 15.06
N ALA A 190 -16.58 -12.77 14.16
CA ALA A 190 -16.72 -13.11 12.74
C ALA A 190 -15.37 -13.36 12.05
N GLN A 191 -14.33 -12.55 12.31
CA GLN A 191 -12.98 -12.78 11.77
C GLN A 191 -12.40 -14.12 12.26
N SER A 192 -12.57 -14.46 13.53
CA SER A 192 -12.14 -15.75 14.09
C SER A 192 -12.83 -16.92 13.39
N TYR A 193 -14.15 -16.84 13.21
CA TYR A 193 -14.90 -17.86 12.45
C TYR A 193 -14.35 -18.02 11.02
N LEU A 194 -14.09 -16.91 10.32
CA LEU A 194 -13.54 -16.96 8.96
C LEU A 194 -12.13 -17.54 8.92
N MET A 195 -11.29 -17.20 9.88
CA MET A 195 -9.95 -17.75 10.01
C MET A 195 -10.00 -19.26 10.21
N GLU A 196 -10.87 -19.75 11.09
CA GLU A 196 -11.01 -21.19 11.37
C GLU A 196 -11.56 -21.98 10.17
N ASN A 197 -12.42 -21.36 9.35
CA ASN A 197 -13.08 -22.03 8.22
C ASN A 197 -12.39 -21.82 6.86
N ARG A 198 -11.32 -21.02 6.79
CA ARG A 198 -10.52 -20.87 5.57
C ARG A 198 -10.01 -22.23 5.11
N PHE A 199 -9.92 -22.44 3.80
CA PHE A 199 -9.51 -23.72 3.22
C PHE A 199 -8.17 -23.59 2.50
N MET A 200 -7.35 -24.62 2.61
CA MET A 200 -6.07 -24.75 1.89
C MET A 200 -6.29 -25.57 0.62
N ILE A 201 -5.50 -25.29 -0.42
CA ILE A 201 -5.48 -26.06 -1.66
C ILE A 201 -4.12 -26.76 -1.72
N GLU A 202 -4.13 -28.09 -1.62
CA GLU A 202 -2.89 -28.88 -1.58
C GLU A 202 -2.63 -29.63 -2.89
N LYS A 203 -3.68 -29.93 -3.67
CA LYS A 203 -3.54 -30.72 -4.89
C LYS A 203 -3.18 -29.83 -6.08
N ASN A 204 -2.17 -30.23 -6.82
CA ASN A 204 -1.74 -29.55 -8.04
C ASN A 204 -2.88 -29.42 -9.07
N GLU A 205 -3.73 -30.44 -9.21
CA GLU A 205 -4.90 -30.42 -10.09
C GLU A 205 -5.91 -29.32 -9.72
N ASP A 206 -6.13 -29.10 -8.42
CA ASP A 206 -7.03 -28.06 -7.93
C ASP A 206 -6.42 -26.66 -8.12
N ILE A 207 -5.10 -26.54 -7.97
CA ILE A 207 -4.35 -25.31 -8.26
C ILE A 207 -4.45 -24.95 -9.75
N ASP A 208 -4.25 -25.92 -10.64
CA ASP A 208 -4.37 -25.74 -12.07
C ASP A 208 -5.78 -25.36 -12.51
N MET A 209 -6.79 -26.04 -11.95
CA MET A 209 -8.19 -25.68 -12.18
C MET A 209 -8.47 -24.25 -11.73
N LEU A 210 -7.94 -23.84 -10.58
CA LEU A 210 -8.11 -22.47 -10.09
C LEU A 210 -7.44 -21.46 -11.03
N ILE A 211 -6.22 -21.74 -11.50
CA ILE A 211 -5.52 -20.90 -12.48
C ILE A 211 -6.35 -20.73 -13.74
N ASP A 212 -6.98 -21.80 -14.25
CA ASP A 212 -7.87 -21.73 -15.42
C ASP A 212 -9.08 -20.82 -15.19
N LYS A 213 -9.58 -20.71 -13.94
CA LYS A 213 -10.70 -19.82 -13.61
C LYS A 213 -10.28 -18.37 -13.38
N LEU A 214 -9.06 -18.14 -12.89
CA LEU A 214 -8.54 -16.82 -12.59
C LEU A 214 -7.93 -16.14 -13.82
N ALA A 215 -7.37 -16.90 -14.75
CA ALA A 215 -6.76 -16.38 -15.97
C ALA A 215 -7.77 -15.67 -16.88
N PHE A 216 -7.35 -14.58 -17.52
CA PHE A 216 -8.17 -13.90 -18.52
C PHE A 216 -8.19 -14.62 -19.87
N THR A 217 -7.07 -15.23 -20.23
CA THR A 217 -6.89 -15.94 -21.49
C THR A 217 -6.34 -17.34 -21.23
N GLN A 218 -6.57 -18.26 -22.16
CA GLN A 218 -6.00 -19.60 -22.08
C GLN A 218 -4.47 -19.58 -22.15
N GLN A 219 -3.90 -18.63 -22.92
CA GLN A 219 -2.47 -18.42 -22.97
C GLN A 219 -1.91 -18.05 -21.59
N ASP A 220 -2.52 -17.08 -20.91
CA ASP A 220 -2.10 -16.68 -19.56
C ASP A 220 -2.23 -17.82 -18.55
N ALA A 221 -3.28 -18.65 -18.67
CA ALA A 221 -3.45 -19.84 -17.84
C ALA A 221 -2.28 -20.81 -18.03
N THR A 222 -1.94 -21.14 -19.29
CA THR A 222 -0.80 -22.02 -19.60
C THR A 222 0.51 -21.44 -19.07
N THR A 223 0.75 -20.15 -19.26
CA THR A 223 1.95 -19.48 -18.75
C THR A 223 2.04 -19.57 -17.22
N MET A 224 0.94 -19.32 -16.49
CA MET A 224 0.92 -19.46 -15.04
C MET A 224 1.14 -20.90 -14.57
N LYS A 225 0.55 -21.89 -15.24
CA LYS A 225 0.77 -23.31 -14.93
C LYS A 225 2.23 -23.70 -15.11
N ASN A 226 2.86 -23.25 -16.19
CA ASN A 226 4.29 -23.46 -16.40
C ASN A 226 5.12 -22.82 -15.28
N VAL A 227 4.78 -21.61 -14.83
CA VAL A 227 5.42 -20.97 -13.66
C VAL A 227 5.26 -21.83 -12.40
N MET A 228 4.06 -22.32 -12.11
CA MET A 228 3.81 -23.16 -10.94
C MET A 228 4.58 -24.48 -11.02
N ASP A 229 4.61 -25.12 -12.19
CA ASP A 229 5.35 -26.36 -12.42
C ASP A 229 6.86 -26.18 -12.17
N GLN A 230 7.46 -25.11 -12.70
CA GLN A 230 8.88 -24.77 -12.46
C GLN A 230 9.20 -24.50 -10.98
N LEU A 231 8.19 -24.14 -10.18
CA LEU A 231 8.31 -23.91 -8.74
C LEU A 231 7.79 -25.08 -7.91
N ASN A 232 7.50 -26.22 -8.52
CA ASN A 232 6.91 -27.40 -7.87
C ASN A 232 5.64 -27.07 -7.05
N TYR A 233 4.85 -26.12 -7.54
CA TYR A 233 3.63 -25.61 -6.91
C TYR A 233 3.85 -24.93 -5.54
N GLU A 234 5.09 -24.58 -5.20
CA GLU A 234 5.43 -23.88 -3.97
C GLU A 234 5.64 -22.37 -4.23
N LEU A 235 4.81 -21.53 -3.59
CA LEU A 235 4.92 -20.07 -3.62
C LEU A 235 5.00 -19.48 -2.21
N PRO A 236 6.11 -19.69 -1.47
CA PRO A 236 6.20 -19.24 -0.08
C PRO A 236 6.31 -17.71 0.08
N SER A 237 6.59 -16.97 -0.99
CA SER A 237 6.69 -15.50 -0.98
C SER A 237 6.35 -14.91 -2.35
N ASP A 238 5.73 -13.73 -2.33
CA ASP A 238 5.33 -12.92 -3.48
C ASP A 238 6.52 -12.26 -4.20
N ASP A 239 7.73 -12.50 -3.73
CA ASP A 239 8.99 -12.06 -4.35
C ASP A 239 9.67 -13.11 -5.22
N ILE A 240 9.24 -14.36 -5.16
CA ILE A 240 9.82 -15.46 -5.93
C ILE A 240 9.54 -15.31 -7.42
N VAL A 241 8.33 -14.86 -7.77
CA VAL A 241 7.93 -14.66 -9.16
C VAL A 241 8.01 -13.19 -9.54
N ARG A 242 8.90 -12.89 -10.47
CA ARG A 242 9.09 -11.57 -11.05
C ARG A 242 8.46 -11.53 -12.44
N VAL A 243 7.41 -10.74 -12.63
CA VAL A 243 6.74 -10.59 -13.93
C VAL A 243 7.19 -9.29 -14.61
N VAL A 244 7.92 -9.43 -15.72
CA VAL A 244 8.52 -8.32 -16.46
C VAL A 244 8.00 -8.25 -17.89
N ARG A 245 8.28 -7.11 -18.55
CA ARG A 245 8.03 -6.93 -19.98
C ARG A 245 9.04 -7.75 -20.76
N GLY A 246 8.57 -8.66 -21.60
CA GLY A 246 9.39 -9.37 -22.57
C GLY A 246 9.66 -8.54 -23.82
N ASN A 247 10.72 -8.90 -24.53
CA ASN A 247 11.10 -8.30 -25.82
C ASN A 247 10.65 -9.14 -27.02
N THR A 248 9.98 -10.26 -26.77
CA THR A 248 9.52 -11.26 -27.74
C THR A 248 8.00 -11.28 -27.83
N MET A 249 7.46 -11.94 -28.85
CA MET A 249 6.02 -12.20 -28.94
C MET A 249 5.56 -13.31 -27.99
N GLU A 250 6.45 -14.24 -27.65
CA GLU A 250 6.18 -15.37 -26.78
C GLU A 250 6.65 -15.09 -25.35
N ASP A 251 5.99 -15.74 -24.38
CA ASP A 251 6.38 -15.67 -22.97
C ASP A 251 7.58 -16.58 -22.71
N THR A 252 8.57 -16.10 -21.96
CA THR A 252 9.72 -16.91 -21.54
C THR A 252 9.86 -16.92 -20.02
N ILE A 253 10.33 -18.05 -19.50
CA ILE A 253 10.56 -18.25 -18.07
C ILE A 253 12.05 -18.48 -17.86
N ASP A 254 12.67 -17.58 -17.09
CA ASP A 254 14.07 -17.69 -16.70
C ASP A 254 14.14 -18.05 -15.21
N LEU A 255 14.60 -19.26 -14.92
CA LEU A 255 14.94 -19.69 -13.57
C LEU A 255 16.33 -19.15 -13.22
N SER A 256 16.42 -18.42 -12.11
CA SER A 256 17.67 -17.87 -11.63
C SER A 256 17.78 -18.03 -10.13
N LYS A 257 18.97 -18.34 -9.64
CA LYS A 257 19.25 -18.23 -8.20
C LYS A 257 19.37 -16.73 -7.88
N GLY A 258 18.43 -16.23 -7.10
CA GLY A 258 18.44 -14.87 -6.56
C GLY A 258 18.98 -14.85 -5.13
N TRP A 259 19.49 -13.71 -4.71
CA TRP A 259 19.96 -13.50 -3.34
C TRP A 259 18.90 -12.74 -2.53
N LYS A 260 18.32 -13.40 -1.54
CA LYS A 260 17.38 -12.83 -0.59
C LYS A 260 18.10 -12.19 0.60
N TYR A 261 18.03 -10.87 0.66
CA TYR A 261 18.30 -10.06 1.83
C TYR A 261 17.06 -9.98 2.73
N ARG A 262 17.24 -10.21 4.03
CA ARG A 262 16.19 -9.98 5.04
C ARG A 262 16.06 -8.53 5.48
N ALA A 263 16.96 -7.68 5.01
CA ALA A 263 16.88 -6.24 5.18
C ALA A 263 16.43 -5.60 3.86
N GLY A 264 15.48 -4.68 3.95
CA GLY A 264 15.04 -3.90 2.80
C GLY A 264 15.90 -2.66 2.55
N VAL A 265 15.41 -1.80 1.67
CA VAL A 265 15.99 -0.47 1.46
C VAL A 265 15.90 0.36 2.73
N LEU A 266 16.86 1.26 2.91
CA LEU A 266 16.91 2.17 4.06
C LEU A 266 15.58 2.93 4.22
N ASP A 267 14.84 2.66 5.31
CA ASP A 267 13.52 3.24 5.59
C ASP A 267 13.53 4.35 6.64
N THR A 268 14.65 4.52 7.34
CA THR A 268 14.84 5.52 8.39
C THR A 268 14.81 6.98 7.90
N ASN A 269 14.84 7.23 6.58
CA ASN A 269 14.92 8.57 6.00
C ASN A 269 13.86 8.80 4.91
N GLU A 270 12.81 9.53 5.28
CA GLU A 270 11.71 9.92 4.38
C GLU A 270 12.13 10.65 3.09
N PRO A 271 13.05 11.64 3.13
CA PRO A 271 13.58 12.25 1.90
C PRO A 271 14.22 11.25 0.93
N TYR A 272 15.02 10.32 1.45
CA TYR A 272 15.66 9.27 0.65
C TYR A 272 14.63 8.33 0.02
N LEU A 273 13.67 7.83 0.80
CA LEU A 273 12.59 6.96 0.30
C LEU A 273 11.81 7.61 -0.83
N ARG A 274 11.44 8.89 -0.67
CA ARG A 274 10.77 9.65 -1.74
C ARG A 274 11.63 9.80 -2.99
N SER A 275 12.95 9.89 -2.85
CA SER A 275 13.87 9.99 -4.01
C SER A 275 13.89 8.73 -4.88
N LEU A 276 13.55 7.56 -4.31
CA LEU A 276 13.46 6.31 -5.06
C LEU A 276 12.18 6.17 -5.89
N GLN A 277 11.20 7.07 -5.68
CA GLN A 277 9.86 7.00 -6.28
C GLN A 277 9.18 5.67 -5.97
N ILE A 278 9.32 5.23 -4.71
CA ILE A 278 8.53 4.12 -4.20
C ILE A 278 7.07 4.55 -4.31
N ASP A 279 6.31 3.89 -5.18
CA ASP A 279 4.85 3.99 -5.17
C ASP A 279 4.37 3.61 -3.76
N LYS A 280 3.14 3.94 -3.37
CA LYS A 280 2.68 3.61 -2.00
C LYS A 280 2.70 2.11 -1.65
N LYS A 281 2.96 1.23 -2.62
CA LYS A 281 3.51 -0.12 -2.38
C LYS A 281 5.01 0.04 -2.15
N LYS A 282 5.47 -0.20 -0.93
CA LYS A 282 6.86 -0.13 -0.45
C LYS A 282 7.84 -1.00 -1.26
N LEU A 283 7.91 -0.88 -2.57
CA LEU A 283 8.59 -1.75 -3.50
C LEU A 283 9.37 -0.89 -4.50
N VAL A 284 10.68 -1.11 -4.53
CA VAL A 284 11.62 -0.59 -5.50
C VAL A 284 11.93 -1.73 -6.46
N THR A 285 11.60 -1.53 -7.73
CA THR A 285 12.01 -2.46 -8.78
C THR A 285 12.95 -1.75 -9.74
N VAL A 286 14.18 -2.23 -9.83
CA VAL A 286 15.13 -1.87 -10.89
C VAL A 286 15.26 -3.09 -11.79
N SER A 287 14.72 -2.95 -13.00
CA SER A 287 14.69 -4.04 -13.97
C SER A 287 15.85 -4.03 -14.97
N GLU A 288 16.70 -3.00 -14.89
CA GLU A 288 17.85 -2.78 -15.76
C GLU A 288 19.16 -3.05 -15.02
N SER A 289 20.20 -3.39 -15.76
CA SER A 289 21.53 -3.65 -15.20
C SER A 289 22.04 -2.46 -14.38
N SER A 290 22.50 -2.77 -13.18
CA SER A 290 22.94 -1.84 -12.14
C SER A 290 24.38 -2.13 -11.76
N LEU A 291 25.12 -1.08 -11.39
CA LEU A 291 26.44 -1.20 -10.79
C LEU A 291 26.29 -1.60 -9.32
N VAL A 292 27.20 -2.44 -8.81
CA VAL A 292 27.25 -2.79 -7.38
C VAL A 292 28.49 -2.19 -6.76
N LEU A 293 28.33 -1.51 -5.63
CA LEU A 293 29.42 -1.04 -4.79
C LEU A 293 29.22 -1.55 -3.37
N ILE A 294 30.23 -2.22 -2.83
CA ILE A 294 30.24 -2.67 -1.43
C ILE A 294 31.12 -1.73 -0.62
N PHE A 295 30.57 -1.17 0.46
CA PHE A 295 31.24 -0.24 1.36
C PHE A 295 31.42 -0.86 2.76
N ASP A 296 32.64 -0.83 3.26
CA ASP A 296 32.99 -1.28 4.61
C ASP A 296 33.07 -0.10 5.59
N GLY A 297 32.15 -0.08 6.55
CA GLY A 297 32.04 0.87 7.64
C GLY A 297 30.85 1.83 7.53
N THR A 298 30.90 2.91 8.30
CA THR A 298 29.85 3.94 8.33
C THR A 298 30.16 5.05 7.33
N LEU A 299 29.28 5.25 6.35
CA LEU A 299 29.39 6.26 5.29
C LEU A 299 28.71 7.57 5.72
N ARG A 300 29.51 8.60 6.01
CA ARG A 300 29.04 9.93 6.42
C ARG A 300 29.37 11.04 5.43
N ASP A 301 30.57 11.00 4.86
CA ASP A 301 31.11 12.10 4.05
C ASP A 301 30.71 11.96 2.58
N ALA A 302 30.24 13.04 1.97
CA ALA A 302 29.80 13.05 0.57
C ALA A 302 30.95 12.72 -0.41
N ASP A 303 32.17 13.13 -0.10
CA ASP A 303 33.36 12.94 -0.96
C ASP A 303 33.67 11.47 -1.25
N LYS A 304 33.24 10.58 -0.35
CA LYS A 304 33.49 9.13 -0.45
C LYS A 304 32.53 8.43 -1.42
N ILE A 305 31.41 9.06 -1.79
CA ILE A 305 30.38 8.47 -2.66
C ILE A 305 30.07 9.29 -3.91
N GLN A 306 30.27 10.62 -3.87
CA GLN A 306 30.02 11.53 -5.00
C GLN A 306 30.65 11.08 -6.32
N PRO A 307 31.93 10.65 -6.37
CA PRO A 307 32.53 10.16 -7.61
C PRO A 307 31.81 8.93 -8.19
N SER A 308 31.33 8.04 -7.33
CA SER A 308 30.56 6.85 -7.72
C SER A 308 29.17 7.23 -8.26
N LEU A 309 28.50 8.20 -7.62
CA LEU A 309 27.21 8.72 -8.09
C LEU A 309 27.32 9.36 -9.47
N HIS A 310 28.39 10.13 -9.70
CA HIS A 310 28.66 10.74 -11.00
C HIS A 310 28.91 9.69 -12.08
N TYR A 311 29.67 8.65 -11.75
CA TYR A 311 29.93 7.53 -12.65
C TYR A 311 28.64 6.78 -13.04
N ALA A 312 27.83 6.37 -12.06
CA ALA A 312 26.55 5.69 -12.31
C ALA A 312 25.60 6.54 -13.17
N THR A 313 25.52 7.84 -12.86
CA THR A 313 24.71 8.79 -13.63
C THR A 313 25.18 8.91 -15.07
N LYS A 314 26.49 8.95 -15.30
CA LYS A 314 27.09 9.01 -16.65
C LYS A 314 26.81 7.75 -17.46
N GLN A 315 26.84 6.57 -16.82
CA GLN A 315 26.48 5.30 -17.45
C GLN A 315 24.98 5.11 -17.64
N LYS A 316 24.14 5.98 -17.06
CA LYS A 316 22.69 5.81 -16.97
C LYS A 316 22.28 4.49 -16.32
N GLN A 317 23.12 3.95 -15.43
CA GLN A 317 22.85 2.73 -14.68
C GLN A 317 22.56 3.09 -13.23
N SER A 318 21.67 2.32 -12.60
CA SER A 318 21.44 2.44 -11.16
C SER A 318 22.65 1.90 -10.36
N LEU A 319 22.79 2.35 -9.12
CA LEU A 319 23.88 1.94 -8.22
C LEU A 319 23.28 1.23 -7.00
N LEU A 320 23.60 -0.05 -6.82
CA LEU A 320 23.35 -0.77 -5.59
C LEU A 320 24.53 -0.56 -4.63
N LEU A 321 24.27 0.09 -3.51
CA LEU A 321 25.24 0.34 -2.45
C LEU A 321 24.95 -0.59 -1.26
N ILE A 322 25.82 -1.57 -1.02
CA ILE A 322 25.74 -2.48 0.12
C ILE A 322 26.70 -2.00 1.20
N VAL A 323 26.24 -1.81 2.43
CA VAL A 323 27.04 -1.23 3.53
C VAL A 323 26.88 -2.07 4.80
N ASN A 324 27.97 -2.52 5.44
CA ASN A 324 27.94 -3.18 6.76
C ASN A 324 27.90 -2.19 7.96
N GLY A 325 27.46 -0.96 7.71
CA GLY A 325 27.33 0.10 8.70
C GLY A 325 26.20 1.06 8.37
N ASP A 326 26.27 2.29 8.87
CA ASP A 326 25.24 3.31 8.63
C ASP A 326 25.58 4.22 7.45
N VAL A 327 24.56 4.60 6.66
CA VAL A 327 24.65 5.70 5.70
C VAL A 327 23.93 6.91 6.28
N THR A 328 24.68 7.95 6.64
CA THR A 328 24.16 9.12 7.36
C THR A 328 24.80 10.42 6.87
N GLY A 329 24.39 11.56 7.41
CA GLY A 329 25.02 12.86 7.16
C GLY A 329 24.97 13.29 5.69
N ASP A 330 26.08 13.87 5.22
CA ASP A 330 26.21 14.49 3.91
C ASP A 330 26.19 13.47 2.78
N ALA A 331 26.66 12.25 3.01
CA ALA A 331 26.60 11.16 2.03
C ALA A 331 25.14 10.78 1.70
N LEU A 332 24.28 10.64 2.72
CA LEU A 332 22.86 10.33 2.49
C LEU A 332 22.14 11.47 1.76
N ALA A 333 22.47 12.72 2.12
CA ALA A 333 21.93 13.90 1.45
C ALA A 333 22.37 13.96 -0.01
N ALA A 334 23.65 13.68 -0.30
CA ALA A 334 24.20 13.61 -1.65
C ALA A 334 23.49 12.56 -2.52
N ILE A 335 23.29 11.35 -1.99
CA ILE A 335 22.55 10.27 -2.67
C ILE A 335 21.12 10.73 -3.00
N THR A 336 20.42 11.28 -2.01
CA THR A 336 19.04 11.76 -2.14
C THR A 336 18.91 12.85 -3.20
N ILE A 337 19.85 13.81 -3.22
CA ILE A 337 19.87 14.90 -4.20
C ILE A 337 20.16 14.34 -5.59
N ASN A 338 21.10 13.42 -5.74
CA ASN A 338 21.46 12.82 -7.02
C ASN A 338 20.27 12.05 -7.64
N ASN A 339 19.59 11.22 -6.85
CA ASN A 339 18.39 10.50 -7.30
C ASN A 339 17.29 11.46 -7.81
N ASN A 340 17.02 12.53 -7.06
CA ASN A 340 16.04 13.55 -7.45
C ASN A 340 16.46 14.32 -8.71
N LYS A 341 17.76 14.62 -8.84
CA LYS A 341 18.33 15.30 -10.03
C LYS A 341 18.20 14.41 -11.27
N ASN A 342 18.53 13.13 -11.16
CA ASN A 342 18.42 12.17 -12.25
C ASN A 342 16.97 12.05 -12.72
N ASN A 343 16.03 11.96 -11.78
CA ASN A 343 14.61 11.92 -12.10
C ASN A 343 14.14 13.16 -12.89
N ARG A 344 14.49 14.38 -12.43
CA ARG A 344 14.12 15.62 -13.12
C ARG A 344 14.67 15.69 -14.55
N ASN A 345 15.82 15.05 -14.78
CA ASN A 345 16.50 15.02 -16.07
C ASN A 345 16.12 13.79 -16.92
N GLY A 346 15.17 12.95 -16.47
CA GLY A 346 14.79 11.72 -17.18
C GLY A 346 15.89 10.65 -17.24
N ASN A 347 16.86 10.68 -16.33
CA ASN A 347 17.90 9.65 -16.21
C ASN A 347 17.39 8.52 -15.28
N PRO A 348 17.41 7.25 -15.72
CA PRO A 348 16.89 6.13 -14.92
C PRO A 348 17.78 5.75 -13.72
N SER A 349 19.02 6.28 -13.65
CA SER A 349 19.98 5.97 -12.59
C SER A 349 19.47 6.38 -11.20
N LYS A 350 19.31 5.39 -10.32
CA LYS A 350 18.95 5.54 -8.91
C LYS A 350 19.97 4.82 -8.04
N THR A 351 20.29 5.38 -6.87
CA THR A 351 21.13 4.72 -5.87
C THR A 351 20.28 4.09 -4.78
N ILE A 352 20.39 2.76 -4.67
CA ILE A 352 19.66 1.92 -3.70
C ILE A 352 20.64 1.52 -2.60
N ILE A 353 20.27 1.74 -1.34
CA ILE A 353 21.10 1.44 -0.18
C ILE A 353 20.54 0.18 0.49
N LEU A 354 21.39 -0.85 0.63
CA LEU A 354 21.13 -2.03 1.44
C LEU A 354 22.12 -2.09 2.59
N LYS A 355 21.60 -2.39 3.78
CA LYS A 355 22.44 -2.66 4.94
C LYS A 355 22.75 -4.14 5.01
N TYR A 356 24.02 -4.44 5.27
CA TYR A 356 24.50 -5.77 5.55
C TYR A 356 24.59 -5.97 7.05
N PHE A 357 23.83 -6.94 7.57
CA PHE A 357 23.93 -7.38 8.96
C PHE A 357 24.42 -8.82 8.97
N ASP A 358 25.49 -9.10 9.72
CA ASP A 358 26.08 -10.44 9.81
C ASP A 358 25.03 -11.48 10.26
N LYS A 359 24.15 -11.10 11.19
CA LYS A 359 23.08 -11.97 11.72
C LYS A 359 22.11 -12.48 10.64
N ASP A 360 21.92 -11.72 9.57
CA ASP A 360 21.03 -12.12 8.46
C ASP A 360 21.71 -13.09 7.49
N HIS A 361 23.04 -13.20 7.57
CA HIS A 361 23.91 -13.98 6.69
C HIS A 361 24.70 -15.03 7.48
N ASP A 362 24.00 -15.74 8.37
CA ASP A 362 24.56 -16.84 9.18
C ASP A 362 25.75 -16.42 10.06
N ASN A 363 25.78 -15.16 10.50
CA ASN A 363 26.86 -14.52 11.26
C ASN A 363 28.21 -14.45 10.52
N ILE A 364 28.18 -14.51 9.18
CA ILE A 364 29.35 -14.30 8.34
C ILE A 364 29.54 -12.80 8.13
N SER A 365 30.76 -12.31 8.33
CA SER A 365 31.08 -10.91 8.07
C SER A 365 31.06 -10.61 6.57
N LEU A 366 30.80 -9.36 6.18
CA LEU A 366 30.75 -8.94 4.78
C LEU A 366 32.04 -9.30 4.00
N GLN A 367 33.20 -9.23 4.67
CA GLN A 367 34.51 -9.57 4.10
C GLN A 367 34.69 -11.07 3.87
N GLU A 368 34.06 -11.91 4.69
CA GLU A 368 34.15 -13.37 4.62
C GLU A 368 33.05 -13.98 3.73
N ASN A 369 32.06 -13.19 3.30
CA ASN A 369 30.96 -13.65 2.47
C ASN A 369 31.35 -13.74 0.99
N TYR A 370 32.20 -14.72 0.67
CA TYR A 370 32.70 -14.98 -0.68
C TYR A 370 31.56 -15.22 -1.68
N ASP A 371 30.51 -15.92 -1.27
CA ASP A 371 29.35 -16.23 -2.09
C ASP A 371 28.66 -14.95 -2.57
N LEU A 372 28.41 -14.00 -1.67
CA LEU A 372 27.79 -12.72 -2.01
C LEU A 372 28.70 -11.89 -2.92
N VAL A 373 30.00 -11.83 -2.60
CA VAL A 373 30.98 -11.10 -3.40
C VAL A 373 31.05 -11.65 -4.83
N LYS A 374 31.03 -12.98 -5.00
CA LYS A 374 30.98 -13.67 -6.29
C LYS A 374 29.64 -13.41 -6.99
N PHE A 375 28.53 -13.47 -6.25
CA PHE A 375 27.19 -13.18 -6.75
C PHE A 375 27.04 -11.74 -7.27
N CYS A 376 27.68 -10.76 -6.62
CA CYS A 376 27.73 -9.38 -7.08
C CYS A 376 28.74 -9.12 -8.22
N GLN A 377 29.44 -10.17 -8.69
CA GLN A 377 30.45 -10.10 -9.76
C GLN A 377 31.52 -9.02 -9.51
N LEU A 378 31.98 -8.90 -8.26
CA LEU A 378 33.01 -7.93 -7.93
C LEU A 378 34.36 -8.28 -8.61
N PRO A 379 35.01 -7.32 -9.31
CA PRO A 379 36.11 -7.62 -10.22
C PRO A 379 37.40 -8.12 -9.55
N GLN A 380 37.63 -7.77 -8.29
CA GLN A 380 38.80 -8.17 -7.48
C GLN A 380 38.38 -8.94 -6.22
N GLY A 381 37.15 -9.47 -6.17
CA GLY A 381 36.60 -10.13 -5.00
C GLY A 381 36.64 -9.23 -3.75
N LEU A 382 37.31 -9.68 -2.69
CA LEU A 382 37.51 -8.91 -1.45
C LEU A 382 38.17 -7.53 -1.71
N GLY A 383 39.11 -7.46 -2.68
CA GLY A 383 39.81 -6.22 -3.01
C GLY A 383 38.90 -5.12 -3.57
N SER A 384 37.71 -5.48 -4.06
CA SER A 384 36.69 -4.55 -4.54
C SER A 384 35.81 -3.98 -3.43
N ILE A 385 35.93 -4.46 -2.18
CA ILE A 385 35.22 -3.87 -1.04
C ILE A 385 35.89 -2.55 -0.70
N TYR A 386 35.15 -1.46 -0.88
CA TYR A 386 35.67 -0.13 -0.61
C TYR A 386 35.66 0.16 0.90
N SER A 387 36.84 0.36 1.47
CA SER A 387 37.02 0.80 2.85
C SER A 387 37.89 2.06 2.84
N PRO A 388 37.41 3.22 3.33
CA PRO A 388 38.20 4.45 3.34
C PRO A 388 39.53 4.37 4.09
N LYS A 389 39.69 3.36 4.95
CA LYS A 389 40.90 3.12 5.75
C LYS A 389 41.98 2.35 4.99
N PHE A 390 41.58 1.47 4.06
CA PHE A 390 42.47 0.48 3.47
C PHE A 390 42.53 0.54 1.94
N SER A 391 41.51 1.10 1.29
CA SER A 391 41.47 1.23 -0.16
C SER A 391 42.35 2.38 -0.64
N GLU A 392 43.22 2.09 -1.61
CA GLU A 392 44.15 3.06 -2.20
C GLU A 392 43.42 4.13 -3.03
N TYR A 393 42.31 3.77 -3.66
CA TYR A 393 41.54 4.64 -4.55
C TYR A 393 40.10 4.84 -4.05
N VAL A 394 39.52 5.98 -4.38
CA VAL A 394 38.08 6.25 -4.19
C VAL A 394 37.31 5.74 -5.42
N PRO A 395 36.24 4.93 -5.24
CA PRO A 395 35.47 4.38 -6.36
C PRO A 395 34.91 5.47 -7.27
N SER A 396 35.41 5.52 -8.49
CA SER A 396 35.10 6.54 -9.49
C SER A 396 35.15 5.94 -10.90
N SER A 397 34.91 6.75 -11.93
CA SER A 397 35.06 6.31 -13.32
C SER A 397 36.47 5.83 -13.67
N ALA A 398 37.50 6.35 -12.99
CA ALA A 398 38.89 5.98 -13.24
C ALA A 398 39.26 4.63 -12.62
N SER A 399 38.68 4.32 -11.46
CA SER A 399 38.92 3.08 -10.73
C SER A 399 37.79 2.06 -10.93
N ALA A 400 37.03 2.18 -12.01
CA ALA A 400 35.77 1.45 -12.16
C ALA A 400 35.97 -0.07 -12.16
N ASN A 401 37.01 -0.53 -12.88
CA ASN A 401 37.39 -1.94 -13.01
C ASN A 401 37.91 -2.56 -11.70
N LEU A 402 38.09 -1.78 -10.64
CA LEU A 402 38.57 -2.26 -9.34
C LEU A 402 37.44 -2.48 -8.34
N PHE A 403 36.36 -1.70 -8.39
CA PHE A 403 35.35 -1.67 -7.32
C PHE A 403 33.93 -2.03 -7.75
N PHE A 404 33.53 -1.72 -8.99
CA PHE A 404 32.13 -1.90 -9.38
C PHE A 404 31.88 -3.29 -9.94
N GLY A 405 31.02 -4.03 -9.24
CA GLY A 405 30.40 -5.25 -9.76
C GLY A 405 29.16 -4.94 -10.59
N SER A 406 28.38 -5.98 -10.88
CA SER A 406 27.17 -5.88 -11.68
C SER A 406 26.00 -6.58 -10.98
N MET A 407 24.79 -6.11 -11.27
CA MET A 407 23.53 -6.73 -10.86
C MET A 407 22.54 -6.56 -12.01
N GLU A 408 21.83 -7.61 -12.40
CA GLU A 408 20.91 -7.52 -13.53
C GLU A 408 19.57 -6.89 -13.13
N ALA A 409 19.06 -7.25 -11.95
CA ALA A 409 17.85 -6.65 -11.41
C ALA A 409 17.81 -6.65 -9.89
N ILE A 410 17.00 -5.74 -9.34
CA ILE A 410 16.80 -5.56 -7.91
C ILE A 410 15.30 -5.40 -7.66
N LYS A 411 14.75 -6.19 -6.76
CA LYS A 411 13.40 -6.02 -6.22
C LYS A 411 13.54 -5.85 -4.72
N ALA A 412 13.16 -4.71 -4.17
CA ALA A 412 13.41 -4.41 -2.77
C ALA A 412 12.22 -3.75 -2.14
N THR A 413 11.81 -4.21 -0.96
CA THR A 413 10.89 -3.50 -0.08
C THR A 413 11.61 -2.78 1.05
N THR A 414 10.89 -2.16 1.98
CA THR A 414 11.52 -1.68 3.23
C THR A 414 11.86 -2.83 4.18
N GLY A 415 11.25 -3.99 4.00
CA GLY A 415 11.43 -5.15 4.87
C GLY A 415 12.49 -6.11 4.34
N GLU A 416 12.45 -6.43 3.06
CA GLU A 416 13.31 -7.44 2.43
C GLU A 416 13.79 -6.98 1.06
N CYS A 417 14.81 -7.63 0.51
CA CYS A 417 15.29 -7.36 -0.83
C CYS A 417 15.71 -8.66 -1.53
N PHE A 418 15.41 -8.75 -2.81
CA PHE A 418 15.82 -9.81 -3.70
C PHE A 418 16.68 -9.22 -4.81
N LEU A 419 17.89 -9.76 -4.92
CA LEU A 419 18.87 -9.41 -5.94
C LEU A 419 18.90 -10.52 -6.99
N TYR A 420 18.97 -10.15 -8.27
CA TYR A 420 18.97 -11.10 -9.38
C TYR A 420 20.23 -10.91 -10.21
N ASN A 421 21.00 -12.00 -10.33
CA ASN A 421 22.20 -12.02 -11.16
C ASN A 421 22.43 -13.41 -11.78
N PRO A 422 21.60 -13.84 -12.75
CA PRO A 422 21.72 -15.16 -13.37
C PRO A 422 23.07 -15.41 -14.04
N SER A 423 23.74 -14.37 -14.54
CA SER A 423 25.09 -14.50 -15.09
C SER A 423 26.18 -14.77 -14.04
N ALA A 424 25.88 -14.63 -12.74
CA ALA A 424 26.84 -14.96 -11.70
C ALA A 424 27.01 -16.48 -11.58
N ALA A 425 28.20 -16.97 -11.92
CA ALA A 425 28.57 -18.38 -11.80
C ALA A 425 28.68 -18.79 -10.31
N LEU A 426 27.56 -19.20 -9.71
CA LEU A 426 27.53 -19.82 -8.39
C LEU A 426 27.56 -21.34 -8.54
N ASP A 427 28.37 -22.02 -7.71
CA ASP A 427 28.44 -23.48 -7.74
C ASP A 427 27.13 -24.06 -7.17
N ASP A 428 26.54 -25.04 -7.86
CA ASP A 428 25.20 -25.53 -7.54
C ASP A 428 25.06 -26.19 -6.16
N GLU A 429 26.18 -26.60 -5.57
CA GLU A 429 26.27 -27.24 -4.25
C GLU A 429 26.31 -26.26 -3.06
N ILE A 430 26.42 -24.94 -3.30
CA ILE A 430 26.45 -23.94 -2.23
C ILE A 430 25.08 -23.87 -1.55
N LYS A 431 24.99 -24.48 -0.36
CA LYS A 431 23.82 -24.37 0.53
C LYS A 431 23.88 -23.08 1.34
N ASN A 432 23.61 -21.95 0.68
CA ASN A 432 23.43 -20.67 1.37
C ASN A 432 21.92 -20.39 1.55
N ARG A 433 21.49 -20.12 2.79
CA ARG A 433 20.08 -19.83 3.10
C ARG A 433 19.55 -18.59 2.38
N SER A 434 20.44 -17.69 1.98
CA SER A 434 20.12 -16.45 1.27
C SER A 434 19.91 -16.69 -0.23
N LEU A 435 20.46 -17.77 -0.79
CA LEU A 435 20.22 -18.14 -2.19
C LEU A 435 18.86 -18.81 -2.32
N GLN A 436 17.96 -18.19 -3.05
CA GLN A 436 16.62 -18.73 -3.33
C GLN A 436 16.44 -18.87 -4.84
N THR A 437 15.79 -19.95 -5.26
CA THR A 437 15.33 -20.05 -6.64
C THR A 437 14.27 -18.99 -6.86
N THR A 438 14.53 -18.11 -7.82
CA THR A 438 13.60 -17.07 -8.26
C THR A 438 13.30 -17.26 -9.73
N LEU A 439 12.10 -16.87 -10.13
CA LEU A 439 11.60 -17.08 -11.48
C LEU A 439 11.28 -15.72 -12.09
N THR A 440 11.92 -15.39 -13.21
CA THR A 440 11.55 -14.23 -14.01
C THR A 440 10.67 -14.68 -15.17
N LEU A 441 9.43 -14.21 -15.18
CA LEU A 441 8.49 -14.38 -16.28
C LEU A 441 8.55 -13.15 -17.18
N ASN A 442 9.13 -13.31 -18.37
CA ASN A 442 9.12 -12.29 -19.42
C ASN A 442 7.84 -12.43 -20.24
N VAL A 443 6.94 -11.47 -20.11
CA VAL A 443 5.64 -11.49 -20.80
C VAL A 443 5.79 -10.96 -22.21
N GLY A 444 5.54 -11.80 -23.20
CA GLY A 444 5.54 -11.44 -24.61
C GLY A 444 4.19 -10.89 -25.08
N GLY A 445 4.15 -10.34 -26.28
CA GLY A 445 2.89 -9.89 -26.89
C GLY A 445 3.10 -9.15 -28.20
N GLN A 446 1.99 -8.80 -28.85
CA GLN A 446 2.02 -8.11 -30.16
C GLN A 446 2.16 -6.60 -30.02
N SER A 447 1.81 -6.05 -28.85
CA SER A 447 1.92 -4.62 -28.56
C SER A 447 2.38 -4.35 -27.14
N GLU A 448 3.04 -3.21 -26.93
CA GLU A 448 3.43 -2.72 -25.60
C GLU A 448 2.25 -2.68 -24.62
N PHE A 449 1.10 -2.21 -25.11
CA PHE A 449 -0.10 -2.09 -24.30
C PHE A 449 -0.61 -3.45 -23.83
N GLU A 450 -0.65 -4.43 -24.73
CA GLU A 450 -1.04 -5.80 -24.40
C GLU A 450 -0.07 -6.42 -23.38
N ILE A 451 1.24 -6.27 -23.59
CA ILE A 451 2.26 -6.79 -22.68
C ILE A 451 2.08 -6.21 -21.29
N ASP A 452 1.87 -4.90 -21.16
CA ASP A 452 1.67 -4.26 -19.85
C ASP A 452 0.40 -4.75 -19.14
N GLN A 453 -0.69 -4.96 -19.88
CA GLN A 453 -1.92 -5.49 -19.33
C GLN A 453 -1.75 -6.94 -18.86
N ARG A 454 -1.15 -7.80 -19.69
CA ARG A 454 -0.86 -9.20 -19.34
C ARG A 454 0.10 -9.28 -18.15
N ARG A 455 1.20 -8.53 -18.17
CA ARG A 455 2.20 -8.45 -17.09
C ARG A 455 1.57 -8.15 -15.75
N ALA A 456 0.77 -7.09 -15.68
CA ALA A 456 0.16 -6.69 -14.42
C ALA A 456 -0.95 -7.64 -13.95
N SER A 457 -1.68 -8.26 -14.90
CA SER A 457 -2.64 -9.32 -14.57
C SER A 457 -1.93 -10.54 -13.97
N LEU A 458 -0.91 -11.06 -14.65
CA LEU A 458 -0.13 -12.22 -14.22
C LEU A 458 0.53 -11.96 -12.87
N ASP A 459 1.14 -10.79 -12.68
CA ASP A 459 1.69 -10.36 -11.39
C ASP A 459 0.61 -10.37 -10.30
N ASN A 460 -0.58 -9.84 -10.60
CA ASN A 460 -1.66 -9.82 -9.62
C ASN A 460 -2.15 -11.23 -9.25
N ILE A 461 -2.34 -12.11 -10.22
CA ILE A 461 -2.83 -13.47 -9.95
C ILE A 461 -1.76 -14.27 -9.20
N LEU A 462 -0.52 -14.32 -9.68
CA LEU A 462 0.55 -15.12 -9.08
C LEU A 462 0.94 -14.61 -7.70
N ASN A 463 1.23 -13.31 -7.57
CA ASN A 463 1.79 -12.74 -6.36
C ASN A 463 0.71 -12.31 -5.35
N ASN A 464 -0.39 -11.69 -5.79
CA ASN A 464 -1.41 -11.19 -4.84
C ASN A 464 -2.53 -12.21 -4.54
N THR A 465 -2.80 -13.17 -5.41
CA THR A 465 -3.88 -14.16 -5.20
C THR A 465 -3.32 -15.53 -4.84
N MET A 466 -2.50 -16.12 -5.72
CA MET A 466 -2.01 -17.49 -5.57
C MET A 466 -1.03 -17.61 -4.41
N CYS A 467 0.02 -16.79 -4.36
CA CYS A 467 1.00 -16.85 -3.28
C CYS A 467 0.34 -16.69 -1.89
N HIS A 468 -0.42 -15.61 -1.68
CA HIS A 468 -1.08 -15.37 -0.41
C HIS A 468 -2.13 -16.42 -0.05
N GLY A 469 -2.91 -16.89 -1.03
CA GLY A 469 -3.94 -17.88 -0.77
C GLY A 469 -3.37 -19.28 -0.52
N LEU A 470 -2.28 -19.68 -1.18
CA LEU A 470 -1.59 -20.94 -0.91
C LEU A 470 -0.86 -20.90 0.45
N ALA A 471 -0.32 -19.74 0.83
CA ALA A 471 0.39 -19.58 2.10
C ALA A 471 -0.55 -19.50 3.32
N GLU A 472 -1.63 -18.72 3.23
CA GLU A 472 -2.50 -18.40 4.38
C GLU A 472 -3.91 -18.99 4.27
N GLY A 473 -4.30 -19.50 3.11
CA GLY A 473 -5.62 -20.08 2.84
C GLY A 473 -6.56 -19.14 2.09
N PHE A 474 -7.61 -19.75 1.55
CA PHE A 474 -8.64 -19.08 0.76
C PHE A 474 -9.98 -19.03 1.50
N VAL A 475 -10.80 -18.04 1.15
CA VAL A 475 -12.20 -17.91 1.54
C VAL A 475 -13.07 -17.65 0.31
N PRO A 476 -14.37 -18.02 0.33
CA PRO A 476 -15.28 -17.69 -0.76
C PRO A 476 -15.44 -16.17 -0.94
N SER A 477 -15.24 -15.68 -2.16
CA SER A 477 -15.32 -14.24 -2.45
C SER A 477 -16.75 -13.76 -2.68
N HIS A 478 -16.93 -12.57 -3.27
CA HIS A 478 -18.24 -11.96 -3.54
C HIS A 478 -19.11 -11.77 -2.29
N GLY A 479 -18.49 -11.58 -1.12
CA GLY A 479 -19.20 -11.45 0.15
C GLY A 479 -19.82 -12.74 0.68
N ILE A 480 -19.61 -13.89 0.03
CA ILE A 480 -20.14 -15.19 0.47
C ILE A 480 -19.57 -15.55 1.85
N ALA A 481 -18.26 -15.38 2.05
CA ALA A 481 -17.63 -15.60 3.34
C ALA A 481 -18.27 -14.76 4.46
N LEU A 482 -18.52 -13.48 4.20
CA LEU A 482 -19.13 -12.56 5.17
C LEU A 482 -20.59 -12.92 5.47
N ALA A 483 -21.37 -13.32 4.47
CA ALA A 483 -22.73 -13.82 4.68
C ALA A 483 -22.73 -15.08 5.58
N LYS A 484 -21.74 -15.97 5.42
CA LYS A 484 -21.59 -17.14 6.30
C LYS A 484 -21.18 -16.78 7.71
N ALA A 485 -20.29 -15.79 7.87
CA ALA A 485 -19.95 -15.26 9.19
C ALA A 485 -21.17 -14.64 9.87
N ALA A 486 -22.03 -13.93 9.11
CA ALA A 486 -23.29 -13.41 9.63
C ALA A 486 -24.24 -14.52 10.10
N SER A 487 -24.33 -15.64 9.35
CA SER A 487 -25.09 -16.83 9.75
C SER A 487 -24.56 -17.42 11.05
N TYR A 488 -23.23 -17.57 11.17
CA TYR A 488 -22.59 -18.03 12.40
C TYR A 488 -22.93 -17.14 13.60
N LEU A 489 -22.76 -15.81 13.48
CA LEU A 489 -23.09 -14.87 14.55
C LEU A 489 -24.56 -14.94 14.98
N SER A 490 -25.48 -15.14 14.03
CA SER A 490 -26.92 -15.26 14.32
C SER A 490 -27.26 -16.48 15.19
N GLN A 491 -26.42 -17.51 15.16
CA GLN A 491 -26.61 -18.76 15.90
C GLN A 491 -25.88 -18.76 17.25
N GLN A 492 -24.90 -17.87 17.44
CA GLN A 492 -24.18 -17.79 18.70
C GLN A 492 -25.05 -17.15 19.80
N PRO A 493 -24.89 -17.56 21.07
CA PRO A 493 -25.50 -16.83 22.18
C PRO A 493 -24.93 -15.41 22.25
N LEU A 494 -25.73 -14.46 22.73
CA LEU A 494 -25.24 -13.12 23.03
C LEU A 494 -24.40 -13.17 24.31
N LYS A 495 -23.28 -12.45 24.33
CA LYS A 495 -22.45 -12.28 25.55
C LYS A 495 -23.18 -11.43 26.60
N ASP A 496 -24.03 -10.51 26.15
CA ASP A 496 -24.87 -9.62 26.94
C ASP A 496 -26.31 -9.65 26.37
N ASP A 497 -27.32 -9.85 27.22
CA ASP A 497 -28.72 -9.91 26.79
C ASP A 497 -29.39 -8.52 26.65
N SER A 498 -28.61 -7.44 26.78
CA SER A 498 -29.08 -6.07 26.60
C SER A 498 -29.71 -5.83 25.23
N LEU A 499 -30.65 -4.87 25.17
CA LEU A 499 -31.23 -4.41 23.90
C LEU A 499 -30.14 -3.92 22.95
N MET A 500 -29.12 -3.25 23.50
CA MET A 500 -28.00 -2.73 22.75
C MET A 500 -27.20 -3.84 22.07
N ALA A 501 -26.87 -4.93 22.78
CA ALA A 501 -26.18 -6.08 22.20
C ALA A 501 -27.01 -6.74 21.08
N LYS A 502 -28.32 -6.87 21.26
CA LYS A 502 -29.26 -7.37 20.23
C LYS A 502 -29.24 -6.48 18.98
N THR A 503 -29.32 -5.16 19.16
CA THR A 503 -29.28 -4.19 18.06
C THR A 503 -27.93 -4.22 17.33
N VAL A 504 -26.82 -4.22 18.06
CA VAL A 504 -25.46 -4.30 17.49
C VAL A 504 -25.33 -5.53 16.60
N ARG A 505 -25.73 -6.71 17.09
CA ARG A 505 -25.65 -7.96 16.32
C ARG A 505 -26.53 -7.92 15.08
N ALA A 506 -27.76 -7.41 15.19
CA ALA A 506 -28.67 -7.29 14.05
C ALA A 506 -28.09 -6.39 12.94
N GLU A 507 -27.56 -5.22 13.31
CA GLU A 507 -26.96 -4.27 12.37
C GLU A 507 -25.65 -4.80 11.76
N LEU A 508 -24.86 -5.55 12.53
CA LEU A 508 -23.65 -6.18 12.00
C LEU A 508 -23.99 -7.30 11.00
N ILE A 509 -24.99 -8.14 11.29
CA ILE A 509 -25.47 -9.18 10.37
C ILE A 509 -25.93 -8.55 9.04
N GLU A 510 -26.68 -7.45 9.09
CA GLU A 510 -27.06 -6.70 7.88
C GLU A 510 -25.81 -6.19 7.14
N THR A 511 -24.90 -5.55 7.86
CA THR A 511 -23.65 -5.02 7.29
C THR A 511 -22.81 -6.09 6.58
N LEU A 512 -22.71 -7.30 7.16
CA LEU A 512 -21.94 -8.41 6.62
C LEU A 512 -22.60 -9.12 5.44
N THR A 513 -23.93 -9.01 5.27
CA THR A 513 -24.66 -9.65 4.16
C THR A 513 -24.76 -8.76 2.91
N LEU A 514 -24.69 -7.44 3.08
CA LEU A 514 -24.74 -6.46 1.98
C LEU A 514 -23.68 -6.66 0.88
N PRO A 515 -22.41 -7.00 1.18
CA PRO A 515 -21.41 -7.26 0.13
C PRO A 515 -21.85 -8.35 -0.85
N MET A 516 -22.51 -9.41 -0.37
CA MET A 516 -23.04 -10.46 -1.23
C MET A 516 -24.24 -9.97 -2.04
N ASP A 517 -25.17 -9.24 -1.42
CA ASP A 517 -26.31 -8.64 -2.11
C ASP A 517 -25.84 -7.72 -3.27
N GLN A 518 -24.82 -6.89 -3.03
CA GLN A 518 -24.23 -6.00 -4.03
C GLN A 518 -23.51 -6.76 -5.15
N ALA A 519 -22.76 -7.81 -4.80
CA ALA A 519 -22.13 -8.69 -5.78
C ALA A 519 -23.17 -9.35 -6.71
N LEU A 520 -24.28 -9.84 -6.14
CA LEU A 520 -25.35 -10.48 -6.88
C LEU A 520 -26.03 -9.53 -7.88
N GLN A 521 -26.17 -8.25 -7.53
CA GLN A 521 -26.69 -7.24 -8.44
C GLN A 521 -25.69 -6.88 -9.54
N ASN A 522 -24.44 -6.65 -9.17
CA ASN A 522 -23.45 -6.08 -10.09
C ASN A 522 -22.87 -7.11 -11.06
N LYS A 523 -22.68 -8.35 -10.62
CA LYS A 523 -22.18 -9.45 -11.45
C LYS A 523 -23.28 -10.16 -12.24
N PHE A 524 -24.40 -10.46 -11.58
CA PHE A 524 -25.42 -11.34 -12.16
C PHE A 524 -26.72 -10.64 -12.56
N GLY A 525 -26.84 -9.31 -12.34
CA GLY A 525 -28.05 -8.55 -12.69
C GLY A 525 -29.30 -9.03 -11.93
N SER A 526 -29.13 -9.68 -10.77
CA SER A 526 -30.24 -10.27 -10.04
C SER A 526 -31.15 -9.20 -9.42
N ASN A 527 -32.47 -9.40 -9.47
CA ASN A 527 -33.43 -8.50 -8.85
C ASN A 527 -33.42 -8.58 -7.32
N ARG A 528 -33.94 -7.55 -6.63
CA ARG A 528 -33.92 -7.43 -5.16
C ARG A 528 -34.39 -8.69 -4.41
N PHE A 529 -35.53 -9.27 -4.81
CA PHE A 529 -36.11 -10.43 -4.13
C PHE A 529 -35.27 -11.70 -4.34
N SER A 530 -34.80 -11.92 -5.56
CA SER A 530 -33.92 -13.04 -5.89
C SER A 530 -32.61 -12.96 -5.11
N ARG A 531 -32.04 -11.76 -4.96
CA ARG A 531 -30.79 -11.57 -4.20
C ARG A 531 -30.99 -11.89 -2.72
N ALA A 532 -32.02 -11.32 -2.10
CA ALA A 532 -32.33 -11.60 -0.70
C ALA A 532 -32.52 -13.10 -0.43
N LYS A 533 -33.23 -13.79 -1.34
CA LYS A 533 -33.37 -15.25 -1.27
C LYS A 533 -32.02 -15.96 -1.38
N LEU A 534 -31.19 -15.62 -2.37
CA LEU A 534 -29.89 -16.27 -2.57
C LEU A 534 -28.91 -16.04 -1.40
N VAL A 535 -28.92 -14.84 -0.81
CA VAL A 535 -28.15 -14.54 0.40
C VAL A 535 -28.62 -15.43 1.55
N SER A 536 -29.93 -15.47 1.82
CA SER A 536 -30.52 -16.33 2.85
C SER A 536 -30.23 -17.82 2.61
N ASP A 537 -30.41 -18.31 1.38
CA ASP A 537 -30.14 -19.70 1.01
C ASP A 537 -28.65 -20.02 1.25
N THR A 538 -27.74 -19.11 0.89
CA THR A 538 -26.29 -19.26 1.10
C THR A 538 -25.92 -19.25 2.59
N MET A 539 -26.56 -18.43 3.41
CA MET A 539 -26.35 -18.40 4.86
C MET A 539 -26.67 -19.76 5.52
N ASN A 540 -27.61 -20.51 4.95
CA ASN A 540 -28.05 -21.79 5.48
C ASN A 540 -27.24 -22.99 4.94
N VAL A 541 -26.29 -22.76 4.02
CA VAL A 541 -25.42 -23.81 3.51
C VAL A 541 -24.40 -24.23 4.57
N ARG A 542 -24.36 -25.53 4.89
CA ARG A 542 -23.44 -26.08 5.89
C ARG A 542 -21.97 -26.01 5.48
N SER A 543 -21.67 -26.29 4.22
CA SER A 543 -20.29 -26.27 3.72
C SER A 543 -19.80 -24.83 3.59
N PHE A 544 -18.67 -24.49 4.22
CA PHE A 544 -18.09 -23.14 4.09
C PHE A 544 -17.66 -22.81 2.65
N GLN A 545 -17.42 -23.79 1.79
CA GLN A 545 -17.02 -23.55 0.39
C GLN A 545 -18.21 -23.39 -0.56
N ASN A 546 -19.41 -23.84 -0.21
CA ASN A 546 -20.54 -23.92 -1.15
C ASN A 546 -21.51 -22.73 -1.02
N ALA A 547 -22.06 -22.22 -2.12
CA ALA A 547 -23.02 -21.12 -2.09
C ALA A 547 -24.10 -21.28 -3.14
N TYR A 548 -25.24 -20.60 -2.96
CA TYR A 548 -26.26 -20.47 -3.99
C TYR A 548 -25.97 -19.25 -4.84
N LEU A 549 -25.73 -19.49 -6.14
CA LEU A 549 -25.46 -18.44 -7.12
C LEU A 549 -26.47 -18.50 -8.29
N PRO A 550 -26.77 -17.36 -8.93
CA PRO A 550 -27.65 -17.32 -10.10
C PRO A 550 -27.16 -18.25 -11.22
N GLY A 551 -28.09 -18.92 -11.89
CA GLY A 551 -27.80 -19.85 -12.99
C GLY A 551 -27.54 -21.29 -12.57
N TYR A 552 -27.43 -21.58 -11.27
CA TYR A 552 -27.22 -22.93 -10.75
C TYR A 552 -28.47 -23.50 -10.06
N LYS A 553 -28.77 -24.78 -10.31
CA LYS A 553 -29.91 -25.49 -9.70
C LYS A 553 -29.65 -25.95 -8.26
N LYS A 554 -28.37 -26.06 -7.88
CA LYS A 554 -27.90 -26.52 -6.57
C LYS A 554 -26.82 -25.58 -6.07
N GLU A 555 -26.44 -25.72 -4.80
CA GLU A 555 -25.25 -25.07 -4.27
C GLU A 555 -24.01 -25.43 -5.10
N VAL A 556 -23.12 -24.46 -5.28
CA VAL A 556 -21.88 -24.58 -6.03
C VAL A 556 -20.68 -24.31 -5.17
N ASN A 557 -19.60 -25.03 -5.41
CA ASN A 557 -18.35 -24.84 -4.70
C ASN A 557 -17.60 -23.58 -5.22
N ALA A 558 -17.10 -22.77 -4.30
CA ALA A 558 -16.39 -21.53 -4.60
C ALA A 558 -15.09 -21.78 -5.38
N LEU A 559 -14.36 -22.85 -5.07
CA LEU A 559 -13.12 -23.23 -5.76
C LEU A 559 -13.41 -23.60 -7.22
N THR A 560 -14.41 -24.45 -7.47
CA THR A 560 -14.74 -24.90 -8.84
C THR A 560 -15.26 -23.76 -9.72
N THR A 561 -15.84 -22.73 -9.11
CA THR A 561 -16.32 -21.53 -9.82
C THR A 561 -15.27 -20.42 -9.90
N GLY A 562 -14.11 -20.57 -9.24
CA GLY A 562 -13.08 -19.53 -9.13
C GLY A 562 -13.49 -18.31 -8.30
N ASN A 563 -14.62 -18.38 -7.57
CA ASN A 563 -15.11 -17.29 -6.73
C ASN A 563 -14.47 -17.36 -5.35
N ILE A 564 -13.14 -17.21 -5.29
CA ILE A 564 -12.36 -17.25 -4.05
C ILE A 564 -11.49 -16.00 -3.93
N GLU A 565 -11.03 -15.71 -2.73
CA GLU A 565 -10.03 -14.68 -2.45
C GLU A 565 -9.11 -15.12 -1.30
N PRO A 566 -7.88 -14.59 -1.21
CA PRO A 566 -6.98 -14.91 -0.11
C PRO A 566 -7.52 -14.39 1.23
N TRP A 567 -7.45 -15.23 2.26
CA TRP A 567 -7.91 -14.88 3.61
C TRP A 567 -7.28 -13.59 4.12
N ASN A 568 -5.97 -13.44 3.93
CA ASN A 568 -5.22 -12.30 4.46
C ASN A 568 -5.70 -10.94 3.91
N LYS A 569 -6.11 -10.88 2.63
CA LYS A 569 -6.66 -9.66 2.03
C LYS A 569 -8.01 -9.29 2.64
N LEU A 570 -8.89 -10.28 2.85
CA LEU A 570 -10.17 -10.06 3.52
C LEU A 570 -9.95 -9.61 4.96
N ASN A 571 -9.10 -10.32 5.71
CA ASN A 571 -8.82 -10.01 7.10
C ASN A 571 -8.22 -8.60 7.28
N HIS A 572 -7.21 -8.25 6.48
CA HIS A 572 -6.64 -6.90 6.48
C HIS A 572 -7.67 -5.83 6.12
N THR A 573 -8.60 -6.12 5.20
CA THR A 573 -9.68 -5.17 4.87
C THR A 573 -10.58 -4.91 6.08
N LEU A 574 -10.99 -5.96 6.80
CA LEU A 574 -11.80 -5.84 8.01
C LEU A 574 -11.07 -5.07 9.12
N ASP A 575 -9.79 -5.38 9.36
CA ASP A 575 -8.95 -4.69 10.34
C ASP A 575 -8.77 -3.20 10.01
N ASN A 576 -8.52 -2.88 8.74
CA ASN A 576 -8.34 -1.49 8.29
C ASN A 576 -9.64 -0.68 8.44
N VAL A 577 -10.79 -1.28 8.09
CA VAL A 577 -12.11 -0.65 8.26
C VAL A 577 -12.42 -0.43 9.74
N ALA A 578 -12.16 -1.43 10.60
CA ALA A 578 -12.31 -1.31 12.05
C ALA A 578 -11.40 -0.20 12.62
N GLY A 579 -10.13 -0.14 12.18
CA GLY A 579 -9.18 0.89 12.57
C GLY A 579 -9.63 2.30 12.15
N PHE A 580 -10.12 2.44 10.92
CA PHE A 580 -10.68 3.70 10.41
C PHE A 580 -11.92 4.15 11.20
N ALA A 581 -12.85 3.22 11.50
CA ALA A 581 -14.03 3.52 12.29
C ALA A 581 -13.65 4.00 13.71
N LYS A 582 -12.71 3.33 14.38
CA LYS A 582 -12.17 3.77 15.68
C LYS A 582 -11.54 5.16 15.59
N LEU A 583 -10.76 5.43 14.54
CA LEU A 583 -10.08 6.70 14.36
C LEU A 583 -11.08 7.87 14.22
N ILE A 584 -12.09 7.72 13.35
CA ILE A 584 -13.08 8.78 13.12
C ILE A 584 -13.96 9.03 14.35
N THR A 585 -14.33 7.98 15.07
CA THR A 585 -15.27 8.09 16.20
C THR A 585 -14.60 8.56 17.50
N SER A 586 -13.31 8.27 17.69
CA SER A 586 -12.54 8.74 18.85
C SER A 586 -12.08 10.19 18.76
N CYS A 587 -12.10 10.80 17.57
CA CYS A 587 -11.73 12.20 17.39
C CYS A 587 -12.85 13.15 17.82
N ASN A 588 -12.57 14.04 18.79
CA ASN A 588 -13.53 15.05 19.25
C ASN A 588 -13.45 16.38 18.49
N THR A 589 -12.35 16.68 17.82
CA THR A 589 -12.12 17.99 17.19
C THR A 589 -11.23 17.86 15.96
N TYR A 590 -11.67 18.44 14.86
CA TYR A 590 -10.92 18.55 13.62
C TYR A 590 -10.53 20.00 13.37
N VAL A 591 -9.23 20.24 13.17
CA VAL A 591 -8.68 21.56 12.86
C VAL A 591 -8.20 21.53 11.41
N THR A 592 -8.79 22.35 10.54
CA THR A 592 -8.44 22.36 9.12
C THR A 592 -7.72 23.64 8.74
N ARG A 593 -6.74 23.54 7.84
CA ARG A 593 -6.00 24.69 7.31
C ARG A 593 -6.67 25.25 6.05
N ILE A 594 -6.73 26.57 5.94
CA ILE A 594 -7.07 27.27 4.70
C ILE A 594 -5.77 27.72 4.04
N PHE A 595 -5.62 27.41 2.75
CA PHE A 595 -4.52 27.88 1.94
C PHE A 595 -4.94 29.13 1.18
N ASP A 596 -4.16 30.19 1.33
CA ASP A 596 -4.27 31.35 0.45
C ASP A 596 -3.83 30.96 -0.96
N LYS A 597 -4.45 31.58 -1.96
CA LYS A 597 -3.96 31.47 -3.34
C LYS A 597 -2.51 31.96 -3.36
N PRO A 598 -1.56 31.20 -3.96
CA PRO A 598 -0.20 31.69 -4.12
C PRO A 598 -0.27 33.03 -4.84
N LYS A 599 0.35 34.06 -4.25
CA LYS A 599 0.46 35.37 -4.89
C LYS A 599 1.25 35.12 -6.18
N ARG A 600 0.71 35.59 -7.31
CA ARG A 600 1.52 35.66 -8.55
C ARG A 600 2.68 36.59 -8.24
N GLU A 601 3.89 36.04 -8.18
CA GLU A 601 5.12 36.82 -8.23
C GLU A 601 5.31 37.43 -9.62
#